data_AF-A0A4P2PYN8-F1
#
_entry.id   AF-A0A4P2PYN8-F1
#
_cell.length_a   1.000
_cell.length_b   1.000
_cell.length_c   1.000
_cell.angle_alpha   90.00
_cell.angle_beta   90.00
_cell.angle_gamma   90.00
#
_symmetry.space_group_name_H-M   'P 1'
#
loop_
_entity.id
_entity.type
_entity.pdbx_description
1 polymer ?
#
loop_
_entity_poly.entity_id
_entity_poly.type
_entity_poly.pdbx_seq_one_letter_code
_entity_poly.pdbx_strand_id
1 'polypeptide(L)'
;MTAPTPEGGARLSAEALSGLARKYRALADLRLARARGEAIPDKQVFRALAREFPGALNELDNLPLDEIERRLDAIARAQGGAPEERWMAWIHGYHALMRAALYVKIRVARREALSEIEASSLAERAAEHAGAAVDAAFVMGVKAPPDGRLNRLVLGRLAAMFGASPAELRATMFPGRPRGSG
;
A
#
# COMPACT_ATOMS: atom_id res chain seq x y z
N MET A 1 12.06 -9.39 29.57
CA MET A 1 11.63 -10.57 28.78
C MET A 1 11.12 -10.07 27.45
N THR A 2 11.99 -10.02 26.45
CA THR A 2 11.65 -9.53 25.10
C THR A 2 11.00 -10.69 24.35
N ALA A 3 9.75 -10.53 23.94
CA ALA A 3 9.07 -11.54 23.13
C ALA A 3 9.83 -11.74 21.81
N PRO A 4 9.97 -12.99 21.32
CA PRO A 4 10.62 -13.24 20.05
C PRO A 4 9.82 -12.58 18.93
N THR A 5 10.45 -11.66 18.21
CA THR A 5 9.95 -11.13 16.93
C THR A 5 9.74 -12.33 16.00
N PRO A 6 8.58 -12.45 15.31
CA PRO A 6 8.41 -13.50 14.32
C PRO A 6 9.39 -13.26 13.17
N GLU A 7 10.50 -13.99 13.18
CA GLU A 7 11.37 -14.21 12.04
C GLU A 7 10.57 -15.03 11.02
N GLY A 8 10.03 -14.35 10.01
CA GLY A 8 9.22 -15.06 9.02
C GLY A 8 8.54 -14.21 7.95
N GLY A 9 8.95 -12.95 7.78
CA GLY A 9 8.63 -12.20 6.57
C GLY A 9 9.83 -12.27 5.64
N ALA A 10 9.66 -12.78 4.41
CA ALA A 10 10.69 -12.64 3.39
C ALA A 10 11.15 -11.17 3.33
N ARG A 11 12.47 -10.94 3.36
CA ARG A 11 13.03 -9.58 3.19
C ARG A 11 12.48 -9.00 1.89
N LEU A 12 12.16 -7.71 1.92
CA LEU A 12 11.82 -6.99 0.71
C LEU A 12 12.99 -7.02 -0.26
N SER A 13 12.68 -7.09 -1.56
CA SER A 13 13.70 -6.95 -2.59
C SER A 13 14.31 -5.54 -2.56
N ALA A 14 15.53 -5.40 -3.06
CA ALA A 14 16.16 -4.08 -3.23
C ALA A 14 15.31 -3.14 -4.10
N GLU A 15 14.58 -3.69 -5.08
CA GLU A 15 13.63 -2.95 -5.90
C GLU A 15 12.43 -2.45 -5.10
N ALA A 16 11.85 -3.30 -4.23
CA ALA A 16 10.74 -2.92 -3.37
C ALA A 16 11.13 -1.79 -2.41
N LEU A 17 12.30 -1.89 -1.76
CA LEU A 17 12.85 -0.83 -0.91
C LEU A 17 13.09 0.47 -1.71
N SER A 18 13.64 0.36 -2.92
CA SER A 18 13.85 1.52 -3.80
C SER A 18 12.53 2.17 -4.21
N GLY A 19 11.48 1.38 -4.47
CA GLY A 19 10.13 1.88 -4.73
C GLY A 19 9.54 2.64 -3.54
N LEU A 20 9.70 2.12 -2.32
CA LEU A 20 9.28 2.84 -1.11
C LEU A 20 10.07 4.14 -0.93
N ALA A 21 11.39 4.13 -1.16
CA ALA A 21 12.22 5.34 -1.08
C ALA A 21 11.73 6.41 -2.07
N ARG A 22 11.44 6.03 -3.34
CA ARG A 22 10.88 6.96 -4.33
C ARG A 22 9.55 7.56 -3.87
N LYS A 23 8.65 6.73 -3.35
CA LYS A 23 7.36 7.19 -2.81
C LYS A 23 7.55 8.26 -1.73
N TYR A 24 8.33 7.97 -0.69
CA TYR A 24 8.44 8.89 0.43
C TYR A 24 9.24 10.16 0.09
N ARG A 25 10.20 10.09 -0.83
CA ARG A 25 10.86 11.29 -1.37
C ARG A 25 9.85 12.20 -2.07
N ALA A 26 9.02 11.64 -2.96
CA ALA A 26 7.98 12.41 -3.63
C ALA A 26 6.98 13.03 -2.64
N LEU A 27 6.62 12.32 -1.55
CA LEU A 27 5.76 12.87 -0.50
C LEU A 27 6.44 14.01 0.26
N ALA A 28 7.71 13.86 0.63
CA ALA A 28 8.50 14.87 1.32
C ALA A 28 8.63 16.13 0.45
N ASP A 29 8.99 15.97 -0.83
CA ASP A 29 9.14 17.08 -1.77
C ASP A 29 7.85 17.89 -1.90
N LEU A 30 6.70 17.21 -2.07
CA LEU A 30 5.38 17.85 -2.16
C LEU A 30 5.00 18.58 -0.86
N ARG A 31 5.31 18.00 0.31
CA ARG A 31 5.06 18.65 1.61
C ARG A 31 5.91 19.90 1.81
N LEU A 32 7.21 19.80 1.49
CA LEU A 32 8.17 20.89 1.64
C LEU A 32 7.87 22.04 0.67
N ALA A 33 7.55 21.75 -0.59
CA ALA A 33 7.13 22.75 -1.57
C ALA A 33 5.91 23.54 -1.08
N ARG A 34 4.89 22.84 -0.55
CA ARG A 34 3.72 23.47 0.05
C ARG A 34 4.08 24.35 1.26
N ALA A 35 4.98 23.88 2.13
CA ALA A 35 5.42 24.65 3.31
C ALA A 35 6.19 25.92 2.92
N ARG A 36 6.92 25.90 1.81
CA ARG A 36 7.60 27.07 1.23
C ARG A 36 6.68 28.02 0.46
N GLY A 37 5.39 27.69 0.32
CA GLY A 37 4.43 28.50 -0.43
C GLY A 37 4.58 28.40 -1.95
N GLU A 38 5.20 27.33 -2.46
CA GLU A 38 5.33 27.09 -3.89
C GLU A 38 3.96 26.82 -4.55
N ALA A 39 3.90 27.03 -5.87
CA ALA A 39 2.71 26.74 -6.64
C ALA A 39 2.33 25.25 -6.54
N ILE A 40 1.04 24.97 -6.41
CA ILE A 40 0.53 23.59 -6.39
C ILE A 40 0.87 22.92 -7.72
N PRO A 41 1.52 21.73 -7.72
CA PRO A 41 1.82 21.01 -8.94
C PRO A 41 0.58 20.68 -9.77
N ASP A 42 0.78 20.41 -11.06
CA ASP A 42 -0.30 19.99 -11.94
C ASP A 42 -0.97 18.69 -11.46
N LYS A 43 -2.27 18.54 -11.73
CA LYS A 43 -3.06 17.34 -11.37
C LYS A 43 -2.44 16.04 -11.88
N GLN A 44 -1.70 16.07 -12.98
CA GLN A 44 -1.01 14.90 -13.52
C GLN A 44 0.08 14.35 -12.59
N VAL A 45 0.73 15.20 -11.79
CA VAL A 45 1.73 14.78 -10.79
C VAL A 45 1.06 13.91 -9.73
N PHE A 46 -0.05 14.38 -9.15
CA PHE A 46 -0.81 13.62 -8.15
C PHE A 46 -1.39 12.33 -8.74
N ARG A 47 -1.85 12.34 -9.98
CA ARG A 47 -2.35 11.15 -10.69
C ARG A 47 -1.24 10.12 -10.95
N ALA A 48 -0.04 10.57 -11.32
CA ALA A 48 1.10 9.69 -11.50
C ALA A 48 1.48 9.02 -10.17
N LEU A 49 1.57 9.82 -9.09
CA LEU A 49 1.87 9.31 -7.74
C LEU A 49 0.83 8.29 -7.26
N ALA A 50 -0.46 8.60 -7.39
CA ALA A 50 -1.55 7.71 -6.97
C ALA A 50 -1.62 6.40 -7.77
N ARG A 51 -1.18 6.44 -9.04
CA ARG A 51 -1.13 5.26 -9.92
C ARG A 51 0.02 4.34 -9.55
N GLU A 52 1.21 4.89 -9.29
CA GLU A 52 2.38 4.10 -8.89
C GLU A 52 2.19 3.56 -7.46
N PHE A 53 1.67 4.39 -6.55
CA PHE A 53 1.51 4.09 -5.13
C PHE A 53 0.06 4.32 -4.68
N PRO A 54 -0.82 3.32 -4.80
CA PRO A 54 -2.20 3.44 -4.36
C PRO A 54 -2.29 3.84 -2.88
N GLY A 55 -3.03 4.91 -2.57
CA GLY A 55 -3.13 5.44 -1.21
C GLY A 55 -2.11 6.52 -0.84
N ALA A 56 -1.13 6.81 -1.70
CA ALA A 56 -0.13 7.85 -1.42
C ALA A 56 -0.73 9.25 -1.19
N LEU A 57 -1.84 9.60 -1.85
CA LEU A 57 -2.52 10.89 -1.60
C LEU A 57 -3.10 10.97 -0.18
N ASN A 58 -3.62 9.87 0.34
CA ASN A 58 -4.09 9.83 1.73
C ASN A 58 -2.92 10.02 2.72
N GLU A 59 -1.75 9.46 2.43
CA GLU A 59 -0.55 9.72 3.23
C GLU A 59 -0.06 11.16 3.07
N LEU A 60 -0.09 11.72 1.85
CA LEU A 60 0.27 13.11 1.61
C LEU A 60 -0.59 14.07 2.45
N ASP A 61 -1.86 13.77 2.65
CA ASP A 61 -2.75 14.60 3.45
C ASP A 61 -2.53 14.41 4.95
N ASN A 62 -2.36 13.17 5.41
CA ASN A 62 -2.48 12.81 6.83
C ASN A 62 -1.16 12.52 7.54
N LEU A 63 -0.11 12.10 6.82
CA LEU A 63 1.16 11.70 7.43
C LEU A 63 1.99 12.93 7.78
N PRO A 64 2.41 13.11 9.05
CA PRO A 64 3.32 14.17 9.45
C PRO A 64 4.67 14.14 8.68
N LEU A 65 5.32 15.29 8.50
CA LEU A 65 6.57 15.39 7.73
C LEU A 65 7.72 14.65 8.43
N ASP A 66 7.83 14.77 9.75
CA ASP A 66 8.78 14.05 10.60
C ASP A 66 8.62 12.52 10.48
N GLU A 67 7.39 12.02 10.35
CA GLU A 67 7.14 10.60 10.10
C GLU A 67 7.55 10.18 8.67
N ILE A 68 7.40 11.06 7.68
CA ILE A 68 7.93 10.81 6.32
C ILE A 68 9.46 10.71 6.35
N GLU A 69 10.13 11.63 7.03
CA GLU A 69 11.59 11.64 7.20
C GLU A 69 12.08 10.41 7.95
N ARG A 70 11.43 10.04 9.07
CA ARG A 70 11.74 8.81 9.82
C ARG A 70 11.64 7.56 8.95
N ARG A 71 10.62 7.49 8.09
CA ARG A 71 10.44 6.38 7.14
C ARG A 71 11.51 6.36 6.06
N LEU A 72 11.94 7.52 5.55
CA LEU A 72 13.07 7.61 4.61
C LEU A 72 14.37 7.09 5.22
N ASP A 73 14.68 7.51 6.45
CA ASP A 73 15.86 7.04 7.16
C ASP A 73 15.81 5.54 7.42
N ALA A 74 14.65 5.02 7.82
CA ALA A 74 14.45 3.59 8.01
C ALA A 74 14.68 2.80 6.71
N ILE A 75 14.16 3.29 5.58
CA ILE A 75 14.39 2.65 4.28
C ILE A 75 15.87 2.69 3.90
N ALA A 76 16.55 3.83 4.11
CA ALA A 76 17.97 3.96 3.81
C ALA A 76 18.82 2.98 4.64
N ARG A 77 18.51 2.82 5.93
CA ARG A 77 19.16 1.81 6.78
C ARG A 77 18.89 0.39 6.27
N ALA A 78 17.65 0.07 5.89
CA ALA A 78 17.31 -1.25 5.36
C ALA A 78 18.04 -1.54 4.03
N GLN A 79 18.17 -0.54 3.16
CA GLN A 79 18.99 -0.63 1.93
C GLN A 79 20.48 -0.86 2.24
N GLY A 80 20.97 -0.34 3.37
CA GLY A 80 22.30 -0.61 3.91
C GLY A 80 22.45 -1.95 4.67
N GLY A 81 21.41 -2.78 4.70
CA GLY A 81 21.43 -4.11 5.31
C GLY A 81 20.90 -4.19 6.75
N ALA A 82 20.42 -3.08 7.33
CA ALA A 82 19.73 -3.12 8.61
C ALA A 82 18.40 -3.89 8.51
N PRO A 83 17.86 -4.41 9.62
CA PRO A 83 16.54 -5.04 9.62
C PRO A 83 15.43 -4.10 9.14
N GLU A 84 14.51 -4.64 8.34
CA GLU A 84 13.33 -3.93 7.87
C GLU A 84 12.33 -3.70 9.02
N GLU A 85 11.69 -2.53 9.04
CA GLU A 85 10.57 -2.30 9.95
C GLU A 85 9.29 -2.94 9.39
N ARG A 86 8.44 -3.50 10.25
CA ARG A 86 7.21 -4.24 9.86
C ARG A 86 6.33 -3.49 8.85
N TRP A 87 6.22 -2.16 8.99
CA TRP A 87 5.40 -1.34 8.12
C TRP A 87 5.87 -1.37 6.65
N MET A 88 7.16 -1.63 6.38
CA MET A 88 7.71 -1.67 5.02
C MET A 88 7.09 -2.81 4.22
N ALA A 89 7.11 -4.02 4.79
CA ALA A 89 6.49 -5.19 4.17
C ALA A 89 4.97 -5.00 4.02
N TRP A 90 4.32 -4.42 5.04
CA TRP A 90 2.87 -4.19 5.02
C TRP A 90 2.45 -3.18 3.96
N ILE A 91 3.12 -2.03 3.88
CA ILE A 91 2.77 -0.99 2.90
C ILE A 91 3.11 -1.45 1.47
N HIS A 92 4.18 -2.24 1.31
CA HIS A 92 4.51 -2.85 0.02
C HIS A 92 3.41 -3.84 -0.42
N GLY A 93 3.02 -4.77 0.46
CA GLY A 93 1.94 -5.72 0.20
C GLY A 93 0.61 -5.04 -0.05
N TYR A 94 0.30 -3.97 0.70
CA TYR A 94 -0.88 -3.14 0.50
C TYR A 94 -0.91 -2.53 -0.91
N HIS A 95 0.18 -1.91 -1.37
CA HIS A 95 0.22 -1.34 -2.72
C HIS A 95 0.03 -2.41 -3.79
N ALA A 96 0.69 -3.57 -3.65
CA ALA A 96 0.59 -4.65 -4.62
C ALA A 96 -0.85 -5.22 -4.69
N LEU A 97 -1.45 -5.53 -3.55
CA LEU A 97 -2.86 -5.97 -3.50
C LEU A 97 -3.83 -4.92 -4.02
N MET A 98 -3.60 -3.62 -3.75
CA MET A 98 -4.46 -2.57 -4.27
C MET A 98 -4.33 -2.41 -5.79
N ARG A 99 -3.12 -2.56 -6.35
CA ARG A 99 -2.93 -2.60 -7.82
C ARG A 99 -3.65 -3.78 -8.45
N ALA A 100 -3.55 -4.97 -7.87
CA ALA A 100 -4.29 -6.15 -8.31
C ALA A 100 -5.81 -5.89 -8.27
N ALA A 101 -6.30 -5.33 -7.16
CA ALA A 101 -7.71 -5.02 -6.97
C ALA A 101 -8.24 -4.01 -8.00
N LEU A 102 -7.47 -2.94 -8.29
CA LEU A 102 -7.84 -1.95 -9.30
C LEU A 102 -7.79 -2.53 -10.72
N TYR A 103 -6.79 -3.36 -11.02
CA TYR A 103 -6.68 -4.07 -12.30
C TYR A 103 -7.91 -4.95 -12.56
N VAL A 104 -8.34 -5.71 -11.55
CA VAL A 104 -9.54 -6.56 -11.61
C VAL A 104 -10.79 -5.69 -11.73
N LYS A 105 -10.95 -4.68 -10.87
CA LYS A 105 -12.15 -3.82 -10.80
C LYS A 105 -12.53 -3.26 -12.16
N ILE A 106 -11.56 -2.71 -12.90
CA ILE A 106 -11.81 -2.12 -14.22
C ILE A 106 -12.37 -3.16 -15.22
N ARG A 107 -11.95 -4.42 -15.10
CA ARG A 107 -12.31 -5.52 -16.02
C ARG A 107 -13.61 -6.22 -15.67
N VAL A 108 -14.03 -6.15 -14.41
CA VAL A 108 -15.27 -6.79 -13.93
C VAL A 108 -16.43 -5.82 -13.74
N ALA A 109 -16.19 -4.50 -13.74
CA ALA A 109 -17.19 -3.47 -13.40
C ALA A 109 -18.49 -3.53 -14.20
N ARG A 110 -18.44 -3.94 -15.48
CA ARG A 110 -19.62 -4.03 -16.37
C ARG A 110 -20.11 -5.46 -16.60
N ARG A 111 -19.50 -6.45 -15.94
CA ARG A 111 -19.88 -7.86 -16.10
C ARG A 111 -21.00 -8.17 -15.12
N GLU A 112 -22.09 -8.76 -15.60
CA GLU A 112 -23.19 -9.20 -14.75
C GLU A 112 -22.78 -10.39 -13.88
N ALA A 113 -22.28 -11.45 -14.52
CA ALA A 113 -21.73 -12.64 -13.87
C ALA A 113 -20.23 -12.81 -14.16
N LEU A 114 -19.56 -13.62 -13.34
CA LEU A 114 -18.19 -14.05 -13.56
C LEU A 114 -18.09 -15.52 -13.15
N SER A 115 -17.71 -16.39 -14.10
CA SER A 115 -17.49 -17.81 -13.80
C SER A 115 -16.18 -18.00 -13.03
N GLU A 116 -16.03 -19.14 -12.36
CA GLU A 116 -14.82 -19.47 -11.61
C GLU A 116 -13.57 -19.56 -12.52
N ILE A 117 -13.71 -20.13 -13.73
CA ILE A 117 -12.62 -20.21 -14.71
C ILE A 117 -12.16 -18.81 -15.15
N GLU A 118 -13.11 -17.90 -15.43
CA GLU A 118 -12.77 -16.52 -15.77
C GLU A 118 -12.15 -15.77 -14.59
N ALA A 119 -12.62 -16.03 -13.37
CA ALA A 119 -12.07 -15.45 -12.16
C ALA A 119 -10.62 -15.91 -11.92
N SER A 120 -10.34 -17.21 -12.09
CA SER A 120 -8.98 -17.77 -11.99
C SER A 120 -8.04 -17.19 -13.04
N SER A 121 -8.45 -17.17 -14.32
CA SER A 121 -7.65 -16.57 -15.40
C SER A 121 -7.41 -15.07 -15.20
N LEU A 122 -8.37 -14.35 -14.62
CA LEU A 122 -8.19 -12.94 -14.27
C LEU A 122 -7.28 -12.77 -13.05
N ALA A 123 -7.32 -13.68 -12.08
CA ALA A 123 -6.44 -13.66 -10.91
C ALA A 123 -4.98 -13.83 -11.31
N GLU A 124 -4.66 -14.76 -12.21
CA GLU A 124 -3.30 -14.97 -12.73
C GLU A 124 -2.74 -13.70 -13.37
N ARG A 125 -3.50 -13.08 -14.28
CA ARG A 125 -3.09 -11.82 -14.94
C ARG A 125 -2.98 -10.66 -13.96
N ALA A 126 -3.84 -10.59 -12.94
CA ALA A 126 -3.76 -9.58 -11.90
C ALA A 126 -2.53 -9.79 -11.01
N ALA A 127 -2.17 -11.04 -10.73
CA ALA A 127 -1.00 -11.39 -9.94
C ALA A 127 0.29 -11.00 -10.66
N GLU A 128 0.39 -11.35 -11.95
CA GLU A 128 1.50 -10.93 -12.83
C GLU A 128 1.61 -9.41 -12.91
N HIS A 129 0.50 -8.72 -13.17
CA HIS A 129 0.49 -7.25 -13.28
C HIS A 129 0.92 -6.54 -12.00
N ALA A 130 0.51 -7.05 -10.83
CA ALA A 130 0.67 -6.35 -9.56
C ALA A 130 1.91 -6.80 -8.77
N GLY A 131 2.46 -7.97 -9.08
CA GLY A 131 3.48 -8.65 -8.28
C GLY A 131 2.94 -9.20 -6.95
N ALA A 132 1.66 -9.60 -6.90
CA ALA A 132 1.02 -10.11 -5.68
C ALA A 132 0.17 -11.35 -5.96
N ALA A 133 0.38 -12.42 -5.20
CA ALA A 133 -0.44 -13.62 -5.30
C ALA A 133 -1.90 -13.33 -4.91
N VAL A 134 -2.80 -13.49 -5.88
CA VAL A 134 -4.25 -13.37 -5.72
C VAL A 134 -4.92 -14.58 -6.37
N ASP A 135 -6.12 -14.93 -5.90
CA ASP A 135 -6.87 -16.10 -6.32
C ASP A 135 -8.25 -15.71 -6.88
N ALA A 136 -9.01 -16.70 -7.37
CA ALA A 136 -10.37 -16.48 -7.87
C ALA A 136 -11.29 -15.86 -6.80
N ALA A 137 -11.15 -16.24 -5.54
CA ALA A 137 -11.93 -15.67 -4.43
C ALA A 137 -11.67 -14.18 -4.25
N PHE A 138 -10.40 -13.74 -4.38
CA PHE A 138 -10.05 -12.32 -4.39
C PHE A 138 -10.73 -11.59 -5.54
N VAL A 139 -10.72 -12.16 -6.76
CA VAL A 139 -11.37 -11.56 -7.93
C VAL A 139 -12.88 -11.41 -7.74
N MET A 140 -13.54 -12.44 -7.20
CA MET A 140 -14.96 -12.40 -6.86
C MET A 140 -15.25 -11.35 -5.78
N GLY A 141 -14.39 -11.27 -4.76
CA GLY A 141 -14.46 -10.23 -3.74
C GLY A 141 -14.27 -8.81 -4.30
N VAL A 142 -13.47 -8.61 -5.35
CA VAL A 142 -13.33 -7.31 -6.00
C VAL A 142 -14.61 -6.94 -6.77
N LYS A 143 -15.27 -7.92 -7.40
CA LYS A 143 -16.56 -7.71 -8.10
C LYS A 143 -17.67 -7.32 -7.12
N ALA A 144 -17.69 -7.94 -5.93
CA ALA A 144 -18.65 -7.64 -4.87
C ALA A 144 -17.90 -7.32 -3.54
N PRO A 145 -17.32 -6.11 -3.40
CA PRO A 145 -16.52 -5.78 -2.22
C PRO A 145 -17.36 -5.81 -0.93
N PRO A 146 -16.80 -6.30 0.18
CA PRO A 146 -17.43 -6.19 1.50
C PRO A 146 -17.84 -4.74 1.78
N ASP A 147 -19.13 -4.53 2.07
CA ASP A 147 -19.76 -3.22 2.30
C ASP A 147 -19.54 -2.20 1.16
N GLY A 148 -19.30 -2.68 -0.06
CA GLY A 148 -18.98 -1.86 -1.23
C GLY A 148 -17.58 -1.22 -1.18
N ARG A 149 -16.71 -1.61 -0.24
CA ARG A 149 -15.40 -0.98 -0.02
C ARG A 149 -14.23 -1.90 -0.35
N LEU A 150 -13.59 -1.63 -1.49
CA LEU A 150 -12.39 -2.35 -1.94
C LEU A 150 -11.27 -2.39 -0.88
N ASN A 151 -11.10 -1.30 -0.14
CA ASN A 151 -10.07 -1.20 0.89
C ASN A 151 -10.26 -2.22 2.03
N ARG A 152 -11.51 -2.60 2.35
CA ARG A 152 -11.78 -3.63 3.37
C ARG A 152 -11.31 -5.00 2.91
N LEU A 153 -11.58 -5.36 1.66
CA LEU A 153 -11.08 -6.60 1.05
C LEU A 153 -9.55 -6.65 1.08
N VAL A 154 -8.89 -5.58 0.62
CA VAL A 154 -7.42 -5.52 0.57
C VAL A 154 -6.81 -5.62 1.96
N LEU A 155 -7.32 -4.87 2.94
CA LEU A 155 -6.84 -4.95 4.33
C LEU A 155 -7.11 -6.32 4.97
N GLY A 156 -8.23 -6.97 4.65
CA GLY A 156 -8.53 -8.32 5.12
C GLY A 156 -7.54 -9.35 4.57
N ARG A 157 -7.20 -9.28 3.27
CA ARG A 157 -6.19 -10.16 2.67
C ARG A 157 -4.80 -9.89 3.23
N LEU A 158 -4.45 -8.62 3.43
CA LEU A 158 -3.18 -8.21 4.04
C LEU A 158 -3.07 -8.71 5.49
N ALA A 159 -4.16 -8.63 6.26
CA ALA A 159 -4.25 -9.15 7.63
C ALA A 159 -3.97 -10.65 7.68
N ALA A 160 -4.61 -11.43 6.80
CA ALA A 160 -4.36 -12.86 6.70
C ALA A 160 -2.91 -13.17 6.29
N MET A 161 -2.33 -12.40 5.37
CA MET A 161 -0.96 -12.59 4.90
C MET A 161 0.10 -12.36 5.99
N PHE A 162 -0.12 -11.39 6.87
CA PHE A 162 0.85 -11.00 7.89
C PHE A 162 0.49 -11.44 9.31
N GLY A 163 -0.59 -12.21 9.49
CA GLY A 163 -1.06 -12.65 10.80
C GLY A 163 -1.37 -11.49 11.75
N ALA A 164 -1.82 -10.35 11.22
CA ALA A 164 -2.06 -9.10 11.97
C ALA A 164 -3.54 -8.68 11.88
N SER A 165 -4.02 -7.91 12.85
CA SER A 165 -5.39 -7.38 12.76
C SER A 165 -5.48 -6.24 11.73
N PRO A 166 -6.64 -6.05 11.05
CA PRO A 166 -6.83 -4.89 10.16
C PRO A 166 -6.63 -3.54 10.87
N ALA A 167 -6.92 -3.47 12.17
CA ALA A 167 -6.73 -2.27 12.99
C ALA A 167 -5.23 -1.98 13.22
N GLU A 168 -4.45 -3.00 13.57
CA GLU A 168 -2.99 -2.90 13.74
C GLU A 168 -2.32 -2.47 12.43
N LEU A 169 -2.63 -3.17 11.33
CA LEU A 169 -2.14 -2.84 9.99
C LEU A 169 -2.40 -1.37 9.64
N ARG A 170 -3.63 -0.90 9.86
CA ARG A 170 -4.03 0.47 9.56
C ARG A 170 -3.28 1.47 10.43
N ALA A 171 -3.19 1.23 11.74
CA ALA A 171 -2.50 2.11 12.69
C ALA A 171 -1.00 2.24 12.37
N THR A 172 -0.37 1.14 11.96
CA THR A 172 1.05 1.11 11.62
C THR A 172 1.36 1.73 10.25
N MET A 173 0.57 1.42 9.23
CA MET A 173 0.81 1.95 7.87
C MET A 173 0.39 3.42 7.73
N PHE A 174 -0.73 3.78 8.35
CA PHE A 174 -1.36 5.09 8.27
C PHE A 174 -1.57 5.67 9.67
N PRO A 175 -0.48 5.97 10.42
CA PRO A 175 -0.62 6.61 11.70
C PRO A 175 -1.32 7.95 11.46
N GLY A 176 -2.51 8.10 12.05
CA GLY A 176 -3.22 9.37 12.01
C GLY A 176 -2.41 10.44 12.72
N ARG A 177 -2.67 11.71 12.41
CA ARG A 177 -2.22 12.80 13.28
C ARG A 177 -2.69 12.50 14.71
N PRO A 178 -1.81 12.64 15.73
CA PRO A 178 -2.26 12.62 17.11
C PRO A 178 -3.43 13.59 17.27
N ARG A 179 -4.53 13.13 17.86
CA ARG A 179 -5.62 14.02 18.27
C ARG A 179 -5.15 14.74 19.54
N GLY A 180 -4.56 15.92 19.38
CA GLY A 180 -4.04 16.81 20.44
C GLY A 180 -2.67 17.37 20.05
N SER A 181 -2.35 18.66 20.17
CA SER A 181 -2.90 19.71 21.03
C SER A 181 -2.79 21.05 20.28
N GLY A 182 -3.92 21.71 20.03
CA GLY A 182 -4.00 23.14 19.81
C GLY A 182 -4.53 23.80 21.07
#